data_AF-A0A533S900-F1
#
_entry.id   AF-A0A533S900-F1
#
_cell.length_a   1.000
_cell.length_b   1.000
_cell.length_c   1.000
_cell.angle_alpha   90.00
_cell.angle_beta   90.00
_cell.angle_gamma   90.00
#
_symmetry.space_group_name_H-M   'P 1'
#
loop_
_entity.id
_entity.type
_entity.pdbx_description
1 polymer ?
#
loop_
_entity_poly.entity_id
_entity_poly.type
_entity_poly.pdbx_seq_one_letter_code
_entity_poly.pdbx_strand_id
1 'polypeptide(L)'
;MTSEKNEKAFVGSLKKILDETEAQTDPHIRIRLRAARFRALETLEVPVPWYARFPRWATAGSLVTAVALVLTLSLWNYQEQNNIPSGQVEDLELLTNKEQLELYKDLDFYRWLESSEHTG
;
A
#
# COMPACT_ATOMS: atom_id res chain seq x y z
N MET A 1 -24.45 70.61 -32.38
CA MET A 1 -24.28 69.47 -33.31
C MET A 1 -22.84 69.15 -33.70
N THR A 2 -21.92 70.12 -33.76
CA THR A 2 -20.51 69.87 -34.14
C THR A 2 -19.67 69.21 -33.04
N SER A 3 -19.92 69.52 -31.76
CA SER A 3 -19.19 68.94 -30.63
C SER A 3 -19.44 67.44 -30.46
N GLU A 4 -20.69 66.99 -30.61
CA GLU A 4 -21.05 65.57 -30.46
C GLU A 4 -20.43 64.67 -31.54
N LYS A 5 -20.27 65.21 -32.76
CA LYS A 5 -19.61 64.50 -33.86
C LYS A 5 -18.11 64.36 -33.61
N ASN A 6 -17.48 65.39 -33.06
CA ASN A 6 -16.06 65.37 -32.71
C ASN A 6 -15.78 64.41 -31.54
N GLU A 7 -16.67 64.36 -30.56
CA GLU A 7 -16.55 63.44 -29.42
C GLU A 7 -16.70 61.97 -29.84
N LYS A 8 -17.68 61.66 -30.71
CA LYS A 8 -17.80 60.31 -31.28
C LYS A 8 -16.59 59.90 -32.11
N ALA A 9 -16.00 60.84 -32.87
CA ALA A 9 -14.78 60.59 -33.63
C ALA A 9 -13.55 60.35 -32.73
N PHE A 10 -13.46 61.08 -31.61
CA PHE A 10 -12.42 60.91 -30.61
C PHE A 10 -12.52 59.56 -29.89
N VAL A 11 -13.71 59.20 -29.43
CA VAL A 11 -13.99 57.90 -28.81
C VAL A 11 -13.73 56.75 -29.80
N GLY A 12 -14.10 56.92 -31.07
CA GLY A 12 -13.80 55.95 -32.12
C GLY A 12 -12.29 55.74 -32.33
N SER A 13 -11.51 56.82 -32.27
CA SER A 13 -10.05 56.77 -32.38
C SER A 13 -9.41 56.09 -31.18
N LEU A 14 -9.89 56.38 -29.96
CA LEU A 14 -9.42 55.72 -28.73
C LEU A 14 -9.72 54.22 -28.73
N LYS A 15 -10.93 53.84 -29.14
CA LYS A 15 -11.31 52.43 -29.27
C LYS A 15 -10.41 51.70 -30.26
N LYS A 16 -10.12 52.32 -31.41
CA LYS A 16 -9.25 51.74 -32.43
C LYS A 16 -7.83 51.52 -31.90
N ILE A 17 -7.27 52.48 -31.18
CA ILE A 17 -5.94 52.36 -30.56
C ILE A 17 -5.94 51.25 -29.51
N LEU A 18 -6.99 51.15 -28.70
CA LEU A 18 -7.11 50.10 -27.68
C LEU A 18 -7.19 48.70 -28.32
N ASP A 19 -8.05 48.53 -29.33
CA ASP A 19 -8.19 47.27 -30.07
C ASP A 19 -6.87 46.88 -30.77
N GLU A 20 -6.12 47.87 -31.28
CA GLU A 20 -4.82 47.66 -31.90
C GLU A 20 -3.75 47.25 -30.87
N THR A 21 -3.76 47.84 -29.66
CA THR A 21 -2.89 47.42 -28.56
C THR A 21 -3.26 46.04 -28.00
N GLU A 22 -4.54 45.68 -28.00
CA GLU A 22 -4.99 44.35 -27.58
C GLU A 22 -4.57 43.27 -28.61
N ALA A 23 -4.64 43.60 -29.90
CA ALA A 23 -4.12 42.76 -30.97
C ALA A 23 -2.58 42.64 -30.93
N GLN A 24 -1.89 43.67 -30.44
CA GLN A 24 -0.46 43.68 -30.19
C GLN A 24 -0.06 42.93 -28.91
N THR A 25 -1.02 42.40 -28.15
CA THR A 25 -0.75 41.51 -27.01
C THR A 25 0.10 40.34 -27.50
N ASP A 26 1.31 40.34 -26.97
CA ASP A 26 2.48 39.60 -27.41
C ASP A 26 2.14 38.19 -27.95
N PRO A 27 2.35 37.95 -29.26
CA PRO A 27 2.22 36.63 -29.86
C PRO A 27 3.00 35.55 -29.10
N HIS A 28 4.10 35.92 -28.45
CA HIS A 28 4.89 35.03 -27.61
C HIS A 28 4.11 34.54 -26.38
N ILE A 29 3.30 35.40 -25.74
CA ILE A 29 2.43 35.00 -24.63
C ILE A 29 1.34 34.03 -25.11
N ARG A 30 0.75 34.29 -26.28
CA ARG A 30 -0.26 33.39 -26.88
C ARG A 30 0.33 32.02 -27.21
N ILE A 31 1.55 31.98 -27.78
CA ILE A 31 2.28 30.73 -28.05
C ILE A 31 2.59 30.00 -26.74
N ARG A 32 3.07 30.72 -25.72
CA ARG A 32 3.42 30.11 -24.42
C ARG A 32 2.19 29.55 -23.71
N LEU A 33 1.06 30.23 -23.78
CA LEU A 33 -0.22 29.75 -23.23
C LEU A 33 -0.71 28.51 -23.99
N ARG A 34 -0.60 28.51 -25.33
CA ARG A 34 -0.95 27.35 -26.15
C ARG A 34 -0.04 26.15 -25.82
N ALA A 35 1.27 26.36 -25.68
CA ALA A 35 2.21 25.32 -25.29
C ALA A 35 1.92 24.78 -23.87
N ALA A 36 1.60 25.64 -22.91
CA ALA A 36 1.19 25.23 -21.57
C ALA A 36 -0.10 24.40 -21.58
N ARG A 37 -1.08 24.79 -22.42
CA ARG A 37 -2.32 24.04 -22.59
C ARG A 37 -2.07 22.65 -23.18
N PHE A 38 -1.24 22.53 -24.22
CA PHE A 38 -0.89 21.22 -24.79
C PHE A 38 -0.20 20.33 -23.77
N ARG A 39 0.77 20.85 -23.01
CA ARG A 39 1.43 20.10 -21.93
C ARG A 39 0.45 19.61 -20.87
N ALA A 40 -0.53 20.45 -20.48
CA ALA A 40 -1.55 20.05 -19.52
C ALA A 40 -2.43 18.92 -20.07
N LEU A 41 -2.84 18.99 -21.33
CA LEU A 41 -3.62 17.92 -21.97
C LEU A 41 -2.84 16.61 -22.08
N GLU A 42 -1.56 16.67 -22.48
CA GLU A 42 -0.66 15.51 -22.50
C GLU A 42 -0.52 14.87 -21.10
N THR A 43 -0.50 15.67 -20.03
CA THR A 43 -0.46 15.12 -18.66
C THR A 43 -1.76 14.47 -18.20
N LEU A 44 -2.91 14.82 -18.79
CA LEU A 44 -4.19 14.14 -18.51
C LEU A 44 -4.31 12.80 -19.25
N GLU A 45 -3.63 12.64 -20.38
CA GLU A 45 -3.67 11.40 -21.18
C GLU A 45 -2.81 10.28 -20.62
N VAL A 46 -1.92 10.57 -19.67
CA VAL A 46 -1.18 9.53 -18.95
C VAL A 46 -2.10 9.01 -17.85
N PRO A 47 -2.66 7.78 -17.95
CA PRO A 47 -3.43 7.20 -16.86
C PRO A 47 -2.47 6.99 -15.69
N VAL A 48 -2.47 7.95 -14.75
CA VAL A 48 -1.73 7.80 -13.50
C VAL A 48 -2.35 6.59 -12.82
N PRO A 49 -1.57 5.51 -12.60
CA PRO A 49 -2.15 4.31 -12.04
C PRO A 49 -2.72 4.62 -10.66
N TRP A 50 -3.88 4.04 -10.32
CA TRP A 50 -4.54 4.29 -9.03
C TRP A 50 -3.62 4.06 -7.83
N TYR A 51 -2.66 3.13 -7.94
CA TYR A 51 -1.63 2.85 -6.93
C TYR A 51 -0.57 3.96 -6.78
N ALA A 52 -0.34 4.79 -7.81
CA ALA A 52 0.56 5.94 -7.75
C ALA A 52 -0.07 7.16 -7.04
N ARG A 53 -1.39 7.12 -6.77
CA ARG A 53 -2.09 8.12 -5.97
C ARG A 53 -1.83 7.95 -4.46
N PHE A 54 -1.36 6.79 -4.03
CA PHE A 54 -0.96 6.57 -2.65
C PHE A 54 0.47 7.10 -2.44
N PRO A 55 0.69 7.99 -1.45
CA PRO A 55 2.02 8.48 -1.16
C PRO A 55 2.93 7.29 -0.81
N ARG A 56 4.15 7.25 -1.37
CA ARG A 56 5.15 6.17 -1.15
C ARG A 56 5.52 5.98 0.33
N TRP A 57 5.16 6.91 1.20
CA TRP A 57 5.35 6.81 2.65
C TRP A 57 4.30 5.91 3.32
N ALA A 58 3.13 5.74 2.68
CA ALA A 58 2.07 4.86 3.15
C ALA A 58 2.43 3.37 2.99
N THR A 59 3.27 3.02 1.99
CA THR A 59 3.66 1.63 1.77
C THR A 59 4.60 1.11 2.86
N ALA A 60 5.48 1.96 3.41
CA ALA A 60 6.38 1.56 4.50
C ALA A 60 5.65 1.33 5.82
N GLY A 61 4.64 2.15 6.14
CA GLY A 61 3.81 1.97 7.33
C GLY A 61 2.87 0.76 7.27
N SER A 62 2.39 0.42 6.06
CA SER A 62 1.42 -0.66 5.85
C SER A 62 1.94 -2.05 6.21
N LEU A 63 3.24 -2.29 6.05
CA LEU A 63 3.83 -3.61 6.27
C LEU A 63 4.01 -3.87 7.78
N VAL A 64 4.43 -2.85 8.53
CA VAL A 64 4.55 -2.94 10.00
C VAL A 64 3.18 -3.11 10.65
N THR A 65 2.16 -2.39 10.20
CA THR A 65 0.79 -2.53 10.74
C THR A 65 0.17 -3.87 10.38
N ALA A 66 0.41 -4.41 9.18
CA ALA A 66 -0.05 -5.74 8.80
C ALA A 66 0.60 -6.83 9.65
N VAL A 67 1.93 -6.77 9.85
CA VAL A 67 2.64 -7.73 10.71
C VAL A 67 2.16 -7.63 12.16
N ALA A 68 1.99 -6.41 12.69
CA ALA A 68 1.46 -6.21 14.03
C ALA A 68 0.04 -6.80 14.18
N LEU A 69 -0.86 -6.58 13.21
CA LEU A 69 -2.20 -7.15 13.20
C LEU A 69 -2.20 -8.68 13.15
N VAL A 70 -1.34 -9.28 12.32
CA VAL A 70 -1.22 -10.74 12.26
C VAL A 70 -0.72 -11.30 13.59
N LEU A 71 0.27 -10.65 14.21
CA LEU A 71 0.80 -11.06 15.52
C LEU A 71 -0.24 -10.90 16.63
N THR A 72 -0.99 -9.79 16.65
CA THR A 72 -2.03 -9.58 17.67
C THR A 72 -3.17 -10.58 17.53
N LEU A 73 -3.65 -10.83 16.31
CA LEU A 73 -4.68 -11.84 16.05
C LEU A 73 -4.19 -13.26 16.35
N SER A 74 -2.93 -13.56 16.04
CA SER A 74 -2.32 -14.86 16.35
C SER A 74 -2.22 -15.08 17.86
N LEU A 75 -1.75 -14.07 18.61
CA LEU A 75 -1.64 -14.15 20.07
C LEU A 75 -3.01 -14.24 20.74
N TRP A 76 -4.00 -13.52 20.23
CA TRP A 76 -5.38 -13.60 20.73
C TRP A 76 -5.97 -15.01 20.58
N ASN A 77 -5.83 -15.62 19.39
CA ASN A 77 -6.30 -16.98 19.14
C ASN A 77 -5.49 -18.04 19.92
N TYR A 78 -4.19 -17.81 20.13
CA TYR A 78 -3.36 -18.71 20.92
C TYR A 78 -3.73 -18.69 22.41
N GLN A 79 -4.14 -17.53 22.94
CA GLN A 79 -4.58 -17.41 24.33
C GLN A 79 -5.92 -18.11 24.60
N GLU A 80 -6.81 -18.23 23.61
CA GLU A 80 -8.03 -19.03 23.72
C GLU A 80 -7.76 -20.55 23.63
N GLN A 81 -6.71 -20.98 22.92
CA GLN A 81 -6.34 -22.40 22.80
C GLN A 81 -5.42 -22.90 23.92
N ASN A 82 -4.62 -22.01 24.53
CA ASN A 82 -3.70 -22.34 25.62
C ASN A 82 -4.26 -21.96 27.00
N ASN A 83 -5.53 -22.25 27.24
CA ASN A 83 -5.92 -22.64 28.58
C ASN A 83 -5.30 -24.03 28.81
N ILE A 84 -3.98 -24.06 29.04
CA ILE A 84 -3.23 -25.29 29.32
C ILE A 84 -4.00 -25.97 30.45
N PRO A 85 -4.61 -27.15 30.22
CA PRO A 85 -5.23 -27.88 31.30
C PRO A 85 -4.10 -28.11 32.29
N SER A 86 -4.25 -27.64 33.53
CA SER A 86 -3.25 -27.86 34.58
C SER A 86 -2.86 -29.34 34.73
N GLY A 87 -3.68 -30.27 34.21
CA GLY A 87 -3.39 -31.70 34.11
C GLY A 87 -2.40 -32.14 33.02
N GLN A 88 -2.08 -31.33 32.00
CA GLN A 88 -1.09 -31.72 30.98
C GLN A 88 0.35 -31.72 31.49
N VAL A 89 0.65 -30.91 32.52
CA VAL A 89 1.96 -30.91 33.18
C VAL A 89 2.10 -32.14 34.09
N GLU A 90 1.01 -32.54 34.77
CA GLU A 90 0.92 -33.79 35.54
C GLU A 90 0.99 -35.03 34.61
N ASP A 91 0.37 -35.01 33.44
CA ASP A 91 0.48 -36.08 32.44
C ASP A 91 1.89 -36.17 31.85
N LEU A 92 2.58 -35.03 31.69
CA LEU A 92 3.99 -35.03 31.29
C LEU A 92 4.86 -35.65 32.37
N GLU A 93 4.61 -35.35 33.64
CA GLU A 93 5.32 -35.94 34.77
C GLU A 93 5.04 -37.45 34.91
N LEU A 94 3.81 -37.89 34.61
CA LEU A 94 3.43 -39.30 34.50
C LEU A 94 4.19 -40.01 33.38
N LEU A 95 4.23 -39.43 32.18
CA LEU A 95 4.92 -39.98 30.99
C LEU A 95 6.44 -39.96 31.12
N THR A 96 6.99 -39.02 31.90
CA THR A 96 8.44 -38.92 32.17
C THR A 96 8.84 -39.74 33.40
N ASN A 97 7.90 -40.44 34.04
CA ASN A 97 8.18 -41.32 35.16
C ASN A 97 9.04 -42.50 34.71
N LYS A 98 10.14 -42.71 35.43
CA LYS A 98 11.25 -43.61 35.05
C LYS A 98 10.82 -45.06 34.84
N GLU A 99 9.75 -45.49 35.52
CA GLU A 99 9.17 -46.84 35.39
C GLU A 99 8.49 -47.07 34.02
N GLN A 100 7.86 -46.05 33.42
CA GLN A 100 7.25 -46.19 32.09
C GLN A 100 8.29 -46.14 30.96
N LEU A 101 9.41 -45.44 31.19
CA LEU A 101 10.54 -45.43 30.27
C LEU A 101 11.23 -46.80 30.16
N GLU A 102 11.15 -47.64 31.20
CA GLU A 102 11.69 -48.99 31.20
C GLU A 102 10.82 -49.96 30.38
N LEU A 103 9.50 -49.81 30.41
CA LEU A 103 8.57 -50.58 29.56
C LEU A 103 8.78 -50.33 28.06
N TYR A 104 9.11 -49.10 27.65
CA TYR A 104 9.44 -48.78 26.26
C TYR A 104 10.75 -49.42 25.79
N LYS A 105 11.74 -49.59 26.69
CA LYS A 105 12.98 -50.31 26.37
C LYS A 105 12.73 -51.79 26.04
N ASP A 106 11.77 -52.41 26.72
CA ASP A 106 11.43 -53.80 26.47
C ASP A 106 10.78 -53.98 25.09
N LEU A 107 9.97 -53.01 24.63
CA LEU A 107 9.42 -53.01 23.26
C LEU A 107 10.50 -52.88 22.18
N ASP A 108 11.50 -52.03 22.39
CA ASP A 108 12.65 -51.91 21.49
C ASP A 108 13.49 -53.19 21.45
N PHE A 109 13.60 -53.90 22.57
CA PHE A 109 14.25 -55.22 22.65
C PHE A 109 13.52 -56.28 21.81
N TYR A 110 12.19 -56.34 21.88
CA TYR A 110 11.41 -57.26 21.02
C TYR A 110 11.54 -56.90 19.54
N ARG A 111 11.55 -55.61 19.20
CA ARG A 111 11.73 -55.14 17.82
C ARG A 111 13.12 -55.47 17.28
N TRP A 112 14.14 -55.45 18.13
CA TRP A 112 15.49 -55.88 17.79
C TRP A 112 15.60 -57.41 17.62
N LEU A 113 14.88 -58.18 18.44
CA LEU A 113 14.79 -59.64 18.29
C LEU A 113 14.16 -60.04 16.94
N GLU A 114 13.04 -59.41 16.59
CA GLU A 114 12.35 -59.62 15.31
C GLU A 114 13.26 -59.29 14.10
N SER A 115 14.03 -58.20 14.17
CA SER A 115 14.94 -57.83 13.09
C SER A 115 16.14 -58.77 12.96
N SER A 116 16.55 -59.44 14.05
CA SER A 116 17.62 -60.44 14.04
C SER A 116 17.17 -61.80 13.49
N GLU A 117 15.90 -62.18 13.67
CA GLU A 117 15.32 -63.42 13.15
C GLU A 117 15.17 -63.40 11.61
N HIS A 118 15.11 -62.22 11.00
CA HIS A 118 15.05 -62.05 9.54
C HIS A 118 16.42 -62.02 8.83
N THR A 119 17.52 -62.31 9.55
CA THR A 119 18.87 -62.42 8.97
C THR A 119 19.44 -63.86 8.94
N GLY A 120 18.57 -64.87 9.08
CA GLY A 120 18.89 -66.29 8.83
C GLY A 120 18.54 -66.75 7.43
#